data_AF-A0A073HWN7-F1
#
_entry.id   AF-A0A073HWN7-F1
#
_cell.length_a   1.000
_cell.length_b   1.000
_cell.length_c   1.000
_cell.angle_alpha   90.00
_cell.angle_beta   90.00
_cell.angle_gamma   90.00
#
_symmetry.space_group_name_H-M   'P 1'
#
loop_
_entity.id
_entity.type
_entity.pdbx_description
1 polymer ?
#
loop_
_entity_poly.entity_id
_entity_poly.type
_entity_poly.pdbx_seq_one_letter_code
_entity_poly.pdbx_strand_id
1 'polypeptide(L)'
;MIAATLSSSNSRITLVEMPTGSGKTWVQALLASYYATQNKQVTIVEPNIMLKSMVQDRLGVVIDNLRVMDIESYYKHQIKDDVLIIDEYDSVIEKKPFYSLGKSLTGLWAFSNKVVFMFSATKTRYHKYILQEVFENISEMKFLSEKQVASGNIEEDSCQIICVKKDQKLSVAVADQIEQHKQNSPLIIIFSKENSGDIETLQKQNFGVPSFFASDPYFLESIKEKDKGILFLPEEYGIGVDTKFKVDAIVLLATLVTSETQLYQMIGRGSRSQGQQRGIVFEQLAESQTLFWGRLKRQHNLKLRELSSLLKVIYRRRNNGRLAEIIEDAQLEDDNLSTLKDLESIVGLKMYSSLIQGIDL
;
A
#
# COMPACT_ATOMS: atom_id res chain seq x y z
N MET A 1 12.45 -8.57 21.12
CA MET A 1 13.76 -8.26 20.51
C MET A 1 13.65 -7.12 19.50
N ILE A 2 12.91 -7.26 18.38
CA ILE A 2 12.76 -6.21 17.34
C ILE A 2 12.30 -4.85 17.91
N ALA A 3 11.20 -4.82 18.67
CA ALA A 3 10.70 -3.58 19.28
C ALA A 3 11.72 -2.94 20.24
N ALA A 4 12.49 -3.75 20.97
CA ALA A 4 13.54 -3.25 21.87
C ALA A 4 14.68 -2.58 21.07
N THR A 5 15.13 -3.20 19.97
CA THR A 5 16.12 -2.60 19.06
C THR A 5 15.61 -1.29 18.47
N LEU A 6 14.35 -1.24 18.01
CA LEU A 6 13.74 -0.03 17.46
C LEU A 6 13.64 1.09 18.50
N SER A 7 13.24 0.77 19.74
CA SER A 7 13.14 1.74 20.83
C SER A 7 14.48 2.34 21.28
N SER A 8 15.60 1.70 20.92
CA SER A 8 16.96 2.17 21.19
C SER A 8 17.56 3.06 20.09
N SER A 9 16.82 3.25 18.99
CA SER A 9 17.23 4.13 17.89
C SER A 9 17.26 5.59 18.35
N ASN A 10 18.41 6.27 18.13
CA ASN A 10 18.54 7.71 18.38
C ASN A 10 17.97 8.58 17.25
N SER A 11 17.53 7.97 16.14
CA SER A 11 16.93 8.72 15.04
C SER A 11 15.46 9.03 15.31
N ARG A 12 15.05 10.24 14.95
CA ARG A 12 13.63 10.63 14.97
C ARG A 12 12.81 9.91 13.92
N ILE A 13 13.39 9.53 12.78
CA ILE A 13 12.67 8.84 11.70
C ILE A 13 13.34 7.49 11.44
N THR A 14 12.65 6.40 11.77
CA THR A 14 13.15 5.05 11.53
C THR A 14 12.27 4.34 10.49
N LEU A 15 12.87 3.97 9.36
CA LEU A 15 12.22 3.13 8.35
C LEU A 15 12.46 1.67 8.70
N VAL A 16 11.39 0.88 8.69
CA VAL A 16 11.40 -0.52 9.07
C VAL A 16 10.86 -1.35 7.91
N GLU A 17 11.74 -2.08 7.25
CA GLU A 17 11.34 -3.07 6.24
C GLU A 17 11.10 -4.41 6.93
N MET A 18 9.85 -4.88 6.93
CA MET A 18 9.42 -6.14 7.53
C MET A 18 8.52 -6.95 6.59
N PRO A 19 8.89 -8.17 6.19
CA PRO A 19 8.14 -9.00 5.26
C PRO A 19 6.67 -9.18 5.63
N THR A 20 5.81 -9.35 4.62
CA THR A 20 4.40 -9.69 4.82
C THR A 20 4.26 -10.92 5.73
N GLY A 21 3.35 -10.84 6.70
CA GLY A 21 3.08 -11.96 7.61
C GLY A 21 4.12 -12.20 8.72
N SER A 22 5.14 -11.33 8.84
CA SER A 22 6.19 -11.43 9.89
C SER A 22 5.78 -10.92 11.28
N GLY A 23 4.50 -10.55 11.47
CA GLY A 23 4.01 -10.00 12.74
C GLY A 23 4.27 -8.50 12.93
N LYS A 24 4.47 -7.75 11.83
CA LYS A 24 4.62 -6.28 11.82
C LYS A 24 3.64 -5.54 12.73
N THR A 25 2.34 -5.87 12.66
CA THR A 25 1.29 -5.27 13.51
C THR A 25 1.54 -5.47 15.01
N TRP A 26 2.08 -6.63 15.42
CA TRP A 26 2.43 -6.87 16.82
C TRP A 26 3.67 -6.10 17.26
N VAL A 27 4.66 -5.91 16.36
CA VAL A 27 5.82 -5.06 16.67
C VAL A 27 5.39 -3.62 16.88
N GLN A 28 4.49 -3.10 16.04
CA GLN A 28 3.89 -1.77 16.19
C GLN A 28 3.14 -1.65 17.52
N ALA A 29 2.34 -2.65 17.89
CA ALA A 29 1.62 -2.71 19.16
C ALA A 29 2.58 -2.65 20.37
N LEU A 30 3.67 -3.42 20.33
CA LEU A 30 4.67 -3.44 21.39
C LEU A 30 5.41 -2.10 21.51
N LEU A 31 5.71 -1.44 20.39
CA LEU A 31 6.29 -0.10 20.39
C LEU A 31 5.32 0.93 20.97
N ALA A 32 4.06 0.90 20.54
CA ALA A 32 3.03 1.79 21.07
C ALA A 32 2.87 1.61 22.58
N SER A 33 2.82 0.37 23.05
CA SER A 33 2.74 0.03 24.47
C SER A 33 3.96 0.57 25.24
N TYR A 34 5.17 0.34 24.71
CA TYR A 34 6.41 0.83 25.33
C TYR A 34 6.40 2.36 25.51
N TYR A 35 6.09 3.12 24.47
CA TYR A 35 6.05 4.58 24.58
C TYR A 35 4.89 5.08 25.45
N ALA A 36 3.75 4.39 25.45
CA ALA A 36 2.65 4.68 26.38
C ALA A 36 3.10 4.52 27.85
N THR A 37 3.92 3.51 28.18
CA THR A 37 4.48 3.37 29.54
C THR A 37 5.42 4.51 29.95
N GLN A 38 5.91 5.29 28.98
CA GLN A 38 6.72 6.48 29.19
C GLN A 38 5.90 7.78 29.19
N ASN A 39 4.57 7.68 29.33
CA ASN A 39 3.62 8.79 29.26
C ASN A 39 3.68 9.57 27.94
N LYS A 40 4.06 8.92 26.84
CA LYS A 40 4.04 9.50 25.50
C LYS A 40 2.70 9.28 24.83
N GLN A 41 2.22 10.28 24.10
CA GLN A 41 1.05 10.16 23.24
C GLN A 41 1.45 9.47 21.93
N VAL A 42 0.87 8.30 21.66
CA VAL A 42 1.18 7.49 20.47
C VAL A 42 -0.02 7.46 19.54
N THR A 43 0.21 7.68 18.24
CA THR A 43 -0.78 7.43 17.19
C THR A 43 -0.24 6.37 16.23
N ILE A 44 -1.06 5.36 15.92
CA ILE A 44 -0.84 4.47 14.79
C ILE A 44 -1.64 5.01 13.59
N VAL A 45 -0.98 5.16 12.44
CA VAL A 45 -1.56 5.64 11.20
C VAL A 45 -1.52 4.54 10.16
N GLU A 46 -2.69 4.24 9.63
CA GLU A 46 -2.94 3.29 8.56
C GLU A 46 -3.20 4.03 7.24
N PRO A 47 -2.95 3.42 6.07
CA PRO A 47 -3.14 4.11 4.79
C PRO A 47 -4.62 4.31 4.43
N ASN A 48 -5.55 3.54 5.01
CA ASN A 48 -6.98 3.64 4.74
C ASN A 48 -7.86 3.31 5.96
N ILE A 49 -9.15 3.67 5.86
CA ILE A 49 -10.15 3.52 6.93
C ILE A 49 -10.36 2.07 7.33
N MET A 50 -10.28 1.12 6.39
CA MET A 50 -10.54 -0.28 6.69
C MET A 50 -9.38 -0.91 7.48
N LEU A 51 -8.13 -0.67 7.08
CA LEU A 51 -6.95 -1.11 7.82
C LEU A 51 -6.91 -0.48 9.22
N LYS A 52 -7.27 0.80 9.33
CA LYS A 52 -7.50 1.46 10.62
C LYS A 52 -8.48 0.67 11.49
N SER A 53 -9.65 0.32 10.97
CA SER A 53 -10.64 -0.48 11.73
C SER A 53 -10.08 -1.84 12.14
N MET A 54 -9.43 -2.57 11.22
CA MET A 54 -8.85 -3.88 11.52
C MET A 54 -7.78 -3.82 12.62
N VAL A 55 -6.90 -2.81 12.58
CA VAL A 55 -5.85 -2.62 13.59
C VAL A 55 -6.47 -2.17 14.91
N GLN A 56 -7.48 -1.30 14.89
CA GLN A 56 -8.21 -0.88 16.08
C GLN A 56 -8.90 -2.07 16.78
N ASP A 57 -9.58 -2.93 16.04
CA ASP A 57 -10.26 -4.11 16.59
C ASP A 57 -9.26 -5.10 17.19
N ARG A 58 -8.12 -5.27 16.52
CA ARG A 58 -7.09 -6.22 16.94
C ARG A 58 -6.26 -5.74 18.13
N LEU A 59 -5.88 -4.47 18.14
CA LEU A 59 -4.96 -3.91 19.13
C LEU A 59 -5.67 -3.17 20.26
N GLY A 60 -6.87 -2.64 20.01
CA GLY A 60 -7.66 -1.92 21.02
C GLY A 60 -8.10 -2.79 22.19
N VAL A 61 -8.14 -4.12 22.02
CA VAL A 61 -8.36 -5.07 23.13
C VAL A 61 -7.13 -5.31 23.99
N VAL A 62 -5.94 -4.91 23.52
CA VAL A 62 -4.65 -5.14 24.19
C VAL A 62 -4.08 -3.84 24.77
N ILE A 63 -4.32 -2.71 24.10
CA ILE A 63 -3.74 -1.41 24.45
C ILE A 63 -4.88 -0.43 24.74
N ASP A 64 -5.09 -0.15 26.02
CA ASP A 64 -6.06 0.85 26.46
C ASP A 64 -5.73 2.23 25.87
N ASN A 65 -6.76 2.92 25.38
CA ASN A 65 -6.64 4.25 24.76
C ASN A 65 -5.71 4.32 23.53
N LEU A 66 -5.50 3.20 22.82
CA LEU A 66 -4.80 3.21 21.55
C LEU A 66 -5.53 4.08 20.53
N ARG A 67 -4.82 5.09 20.00
CA ARG A 67 -5.30 5.92 18.91
C ARG A 67 -4.84 5.34 17.57
N VAL A 68 -5.77 4.79 16.80
CA VAL A 68 -5.54 4.37 15.41
C VAL A 68 -6.30 5.31 14.48
N MET A 69 -5.64 5.82 13.44
CA MET A 69 -6.22 6.72 12.44
C MET A 69 -5.86 6.28 11.04
N ASP A 70 -6.67 6.60 10.05
CA ASP A 70 -6.22 6.61 8.66
C ASP A 70 -5.43 7.92 8.39
N ILE A 71 -4.57 7.90 7.38
CA ILE A 71 -3.67 9.00 7.05
C ILE A 71 -4.39 10.31 6.70
N GLU A 72 -5.55 10.28 6.05
CA GLU A 72 -6.29 11.51 5.72
C GLU A 72 -6.88 12.13 6.98
N SER A 73 -7.53 11.32 7.80
CA SER A 73 -8.02 11.75 9.11
C SER A 73 -6.87 12.33 9.95
N TYR A 74 -5.69 11.74 9.90
CA TYR A 74 -4.52 12.25 10.62
C TYR A 74 -4.12 13.65 10.15
N TYR A 75 -4.02 13.86 8.83
CA TYR A 75 -3.71 15.18 8.27
C TYR A 75 -4.79 16.21 8.59
N LYS A 76 -6.07 15.81 8.52
CA LYS A 76 -7.21 16.71 8.75
C LYS A 76 -7.28 17.24 10.19
N HIS A 77 -7.00 16.38 11.18
CA HIS A 77 -7.20 16.72 12.59
C HIS A 77 -5.95 17.27 13.29
N GLN A 78 -4.79 17.34 12.61
CA GLN A 78 -3.54 17.90 13.13
C GLN A 78 -3.22 17.45 14.56
N ILE A 79 -3.24 16.13 14.75
CA ILE A 79 -3.12 15.49 16.06
C ILE A 79 -1.79 15.86 16.74
N LYS A 80 -1.88 16.19 18.03
CA LYS A 80 -0.73 16.31 18.92
C LYS A 80 -0.38 14.93 19.49
N ASP A 81 0.75 14.40 19.06
CA ASP A 81 1.36 13.14 19.47
C ASP A 81 2.88 13.29 19.55
N ASP A 82 3.48 12.52 20.45
CA ASP A 82 4.94 12.45 20.62
C ASP A 82 5.55 11.42 19.67
N VAL A 83 4.82 10.33 19.44
CA VAL A 83 5.26 9.17 18.66
C VAL A 83 4.21 8.83 17.61
N LEU A 84 4.68 8.67 16.38
CA LEU A 84 3.89 8.29 15.23
C LEU A 84 4.38 6.94 14.69
N ILE A 85 3.47 5.99 14.52
CA ILE A 85 3.75 4.72 13.87
C ILE A 85 2.94 4.70 12.59
N ILE A 86 3.58 4.56 11.43
CA ILE A 86 2.92 4.53 10.12
C ILE A 86 3.06 3.12 9.56
N ASP A 87 1.95 2.43 9.34
CA ASP A 87 1.94 1.16 8.61
C ASP A 87 1.77 1.37 7.10
N GLU A 88 2.33 0.45 6.31
CA GLU A 88 2.41 0.49 4.85
C GLU A 88 2.78 1.89 4.33
N TYR A 89 3.88 2.44 4.86
CA TYR A 89 4.28 3.83 4.58
C TYR A 89 4.55 4.09 3.09
N ASP A 90 4.93 3.06 2.33
CA ASP A 90 5.07 3.12 0.88
C ASP A 90 3.74 3.46 0.22
N SER A 91 2.63 2.82 0.63
CA SER A 91 1.30 3.21 0.17
C SER A 91 0.94 4.64 0.58
N VAL A 92 1.37 5.11 1.75
CA VAL A 92 1.16 6.51 2.17
C VAL A 92 1.93 7.47 1.28
N ILE A 93 3.22 7.22 1.01
CA ILE A 93 4.03 8.04 0.11
C ILE A 93 3.43 8.05 -1.30
N GLU A 94 3.06 6.89 -1.82
CA GLU A 94 2.65 6.75 -3.21
C GLU A 94 1.26 7.30 -3.51
N LYS A 95 0.34 7.21 -2.55
CA LYS A 95 -1.08 7.56 -2.76
C LYS A 95 -1.52 8.80 -2.01
N LYS A 96 -0.97 9.06 -0.81
CA LYS A 96 -1.43 10.13 0.09
C LYS A 96 -0.25 10.90 0.73
N PRO A 97 0.71 11.41 -0.06
CA PRO A 97 1.88 12.09 0.50
C PRO A 97 1.58 13.51 1.02
N PHE A 98 0.45 14.10 0.62
CA PHE A 98 -0.03 15.40 1.08
C PHE A 98 -1.56 15.47 1.06
N TYR A 99 -2.10 16.48 1.73
CA TYR A 99 -3.51 16.75 1.88
C TYR A 99 -3.73 18.27 2.01
N SER A 100 -4.70 18.81 1.28
CA SER A 100 -5.12 20.20 1.43
C SER A 100 -6.31 20.31 2.38
N LEU A 101 -6.26 21.28 3.29
CA LEU A 101 -7.38 21.63 4.18
C LEU A 101 -7.46 23.15 4.31
N GLY A 102 -8.49 23.76 3.72
CA GLY A 102 -8.83 25.16 3.98
C GLY A 102 -7.67 26.13 3.73
N LYS A 103 -7.09 26.08 2.52
CA LYS A 103 -5.91 26.86 2.08
C LYS A 103 -4.58 26.53 2.77
N SER A 104 -4.51 25.43 3.53
CA SER A 104 -3.26 24.95 4.15
C SER A 104 -2.88 23.57 3.64
N LEU A 105 -1.60 23.35 3.35
CA LEU A 105 -1.07 22.06 2.91
C LEU A 105 -0.40 21.33 4.07
N THR A 106 -0.87 20.13 4.33
CA THR A 106 -0.25 19.17 5.25
C THR A 106 0.29 17.99 4.43
N GLY A 107 1.32 17.32 4.92
CA GLY A 107 1.86 16.15 4.25
C GLY A 107 2.90 15.47 5.12
N LEU A 108 3.78 14.69 4.49
CA LEU A 108 4.85 13.97 5.19
C LEU A 108 5.64 14.87 6.16
N TRP A 109 5.84 16.15 5.82
CA TRP A 109 6.57 17.11 6.68
C TRP A 109 5.94 17.36 8.05
N ALA A 110 4.65 17.04 8.23
CA ALA A 110 3.97 17.12 9.52
C ALA A 110 4.58 16.18 10.59
N PHE A 111 5.38 15.19 10.18
CA PHE A 111 5.97 14.21 11.09
C PHE A 111 7.33 14.64 11.67
N SER A 112 7.92 15.74 11.16
CA SER A 112 9.31 16.15 11.43
C SER A 112 9.66 16.41 12.90
N ASN A 113 8.67 16.78 13.72
CA ASN A 113 8.87 17.09 15.13
C ASN A 113 8.57 15.92 16.08
N LYS A 114 8.43 14.70 15.55
CA LYS A 114 7.97 13.51 16.27
C LYS A 114 9.01 12.39 16.20
N VAL A 115 8.88 11.40 17.07
CA VAL A 115 9.53 10.11 16.85
C VAL A 115 8.63 9.30 15.93
N VAL A 116 9.13 8.87 14.77
CA VAL A 116 8.35 8.24 13.71
C VAL A 116 8.95 6.89 13.35
N PHE A 117 8.11 5.86 13.38
CA PHE A 117 8.43 4.54 12.87
C PHE A 117 7.58 4.24 11.65
N MET A 118 8.20 4.07 10.48
CA MET A 118 7.51 3.81 9.22
C MET A 118 7.75 2.36 8.80
N PHE A 119 6.69 1.54 8.78
CA PHE A 119 6.78 0.12 8.46
C PHE A 119 6.25 -0.17 7.06
N SER A 120 6.92 -1.05 6.33
CA SER A 120 6.40 -1.62 5.09
C SER A 120 7.02 -2.99 4.82
N ALA A 121 6.31 -3.83 4.07
CA ALA A 121 6.88 -5.06 3.51
C ALA A 121 7.85 -4.83 2.36
N THR A 122 7.81 -3.63 1.77
CA THR A 122 8.46 -3.32 0.51
C THR A 122 9.13 -1.97 0.60
N LYS A 123 10.30 -1.86 -0.04
CA LYS A 123 11.03 -0.60 -0.09
C LYS A 123 11.77 -0.46 -1.40
N THR A 124 11.59 0.67 -2.06
CA THR A 124 12.43 1.09 -3.16
C THR A 124 13.43 2.15 -2.70
N ARG A 125 14.51 2.34 -3.46
CA ARG A 125 15.45 3.45 -3.24
C ARG A 125 14.79 4.83 -3.34
N TYR A 126 13.72 4.95 -4.14
CA TYR A 126 13.02 6.22 -4.35
C TYR A 126 12.14 6.62 -3.17
N HIS A 127 11.58 5.67 -2.41
CA HIS A 127 10.91 6.01 -1.14
C HIS A 127 11.85 6.75 -0.20
N LYS A 128 13.11 6.31 -0.10
CA LYS A 128 14.13 7.01 0.68
C LYS A 128 14.40 8.42 0.13
N TYR A 129 14.59 8.57 -1.19
CA TYR A 129 14.84 9.87 -1.79
C TYR A 129 13.69 10.86 -1.53
N ILE A 130 12.45 10.42 -1.69
CA ILE A 130 11.26 11.24 -1.39
C ILE A 130 11.27 11.68 0.07
N LEU A 131 11.52 10.75 1.00
CA LEU A 131 11.56 11.06 2.44
C LEU A 131 12.72 12.01 2.79
N GLN A 132 13.85 11.91 2.10
CA GLN A 132 15.01 12.79 2.32
C GLN A 132 14.77 14.24 1.86
N GLU A 133 13.79 14.50 0.99
CA GLU A 133 13.38 15.88 0.67
C GLU A 133 12.68 16.57 1.86
N VAL A 134 12.24 15.79 2.85
CA VAL A 134 11.39 16.26 3.95
C VAL A 134 12.05 16.06 5.32
N PHE A 135 12.79 14.97 5.50
CA PHE A 135 13.35 14.57 6.78
C PHE A 135 14.88 14.55 6.78
N GLU A 136 15.45 15.07 7.85
CA GLU A 136 16.87 14.93 8.16
C GLU A 136 17.11 13.63 8.95
N ASN A 137 18.27 12.99 8.73
CA ASN A 137 18.77 11.86 9.55
C ASN A 137 17.82 10.65 9.68
N ILE A 138 17.41 10.08 8.55
CA ILE A 138 16.61 8.85 8.50
C ILE A 138 17.45 7.61 8.84
N SER A 139 17.02 6.85 9.84
CA SER A 139 17.56 5.52 10.16
C SER A 139 16.81 4.43 9.41
N GLU A 140 17.49 3.34 9.07
CA GLU A 140 16.91 2.22 8.33
C GLU A 140 17.20 0.90 9.04
N MET A 141 16.16 0.10 9.23
CA MET A 141 16.26 -1.26 9.71
C MET A 141 15.55 -2.19 8.73
N LYS A 142 16.24 -3.24 8.31
CA LYS A 142 15.69 -4.26 7.43
C LYS A 142 15.68 -5.60 8.16
N PHE A 143 14.50 -6.17 8.29
CA PHE A 143 14.29 -7.50 8.83
C PHE A 143 14.01 -8.44 7.66
N LEU A 144 14.85 -9.45 7.49
CA LEU A 144 14.63 -10.47 6.46
C LEU A 144 13.70 -11.55 7.01
N SER A 145 12.83 -12.10 6.17
CA SER A 145 12.09 -13.30 6.52
C SER A 145 13.02 -14.51 6.57
N GLU A 146 12.69 -15.51 7.37
CA GLU A 146 13.43 -16.78 7.40
C GLU A 146 13.55 -17.41 6.00
N LYS A 147 12.55 -17.22 5.14
CA LYS A 147 12.61 -17.64 3.73
C LYS A 147 13.67 -16.89 2.94
N GLN A 148 13.72 -15.56 3.02
CA GLN A 148 14.76 -14.78 2.34
C GLN A 148 16.17 -15.13 2.82
N VAL A 149 16.31 -15.48 4.10
CA VAL A 149 17.59 -15.94 4.66
C VAL A 149 17.93 -17.35 4.19
N ALA A 150 16.94 -18.23 4.03
CA ALA A 150 17.13 -19.62 3.64
C ALA A 150 17.23 -19.85 2.11
N SER A 151 16.51 -19.07 1.29
CA SER A 151 16.43 -19.26 -0.17
C SER A 151 17.38 -18.38 -0.97
N GLY A 152 18.11 -17.47 -0.34
CA GLY A 152 19.08 -16.59 -1.01
C GLY A 152 18.48 -15.55 -1.97
N ASN A 153 17.26 -15.73 -2.46
CA ASN A 153 16.41 -14.79 -3.19
C ASN A 153 14.94 -15.26 -3.07
N ILE A 154 13.99 -14.33 -3.08
CA ILE A 154 12.59 -14.65 -3.39
C ILE A 154 12.54 -14.77 -4.92
N GLU A 155 12.24 -15.95 -5.44
CA GLU A 155 12.31 -16.24 -6.88
C GLU A 155 11.11 -15.62 -7.63
N GLU A 156 11.40 -14.99 -8.78
CA GLU A 156 10.43 -14.55 -9.79
C GLU A 156 9.50 -15.71 -10.24
N ASP A 157 9.84 -16.96 -9.87
CA ASP A 157 9.12 -18.22 -10.09
C ASP A 157 7.82 -18.37 -9.28
N SER A 158 7.57 -17.48 -8.32
CA SER A 158 6.31 -17.46 -7.54
C SER A 158 5.10 -16.89 -8.30
N CYS A 159 5.32 -16.34 -9.50
CA CYS A 159 4.27 -15.68 -10.29
C CYS A 159 4.24 -16.21 -11.73
N GLN A 160 3.07 -16.69 -12.15
CA GLN A 160 2.78 -16.97 -13.56
C GLN A 160 2.17 -15.73 -14.22
N ILE A 161 2.53 -15.47 -15.47
CA ILE A 161 1.96 -14.39 -16.27
C ILE A 161 1.20 -14.99 -17.45
N ILE A 162 -0.08 -14.65 -17.55
CA ILE A 162 -0.95 -15.05 -18.64
C ILE A 162 -1.24 -13.82 -19.48
N CYS A 163 -0.74 -13.82 -20.72
CA CYS A 163 -1.06 -12.79 -21.70
C CYS A 163 -2.46 -13.04 -22.27
N VAL A 164 -3.40 -12.15 -21.94
CA VAL A 164 -4.76 -12.16 -22.49
C VAL A 164 -4.74 -11.40 -23.81
N LYS A 165 -5.24 -12.03 -24.88
CA LYS A 165 -5.32 -11.37 -26.19
C LYS A 165 -6.32 -10.21 -26.13
N LYS A 166 -6.09 -9.16 -26.92
CA LYS A 166 -6.95 -7.96 -26.97
C LYS A 166 -8.42 -8.25 -27.29
N ASP A 167 -8.69 -9.33 -28.03
CA ASP A 167 -10.01 -9.79 -28.44
C ASP A 167 -10.65 -10.79 -27.46
N GLN A 168 -9.88 -11.31 -26.49
CA GLN A 168 -10.36 -12.22 -25.47
C GLN A 168 -10.84 -11.43 -24.25
N LYS A 169 -12.06 -11.72 -23.78
CA LYS A 169 -12.56 -11.15 -22.53
C LYS A 169 -11.75 -11.67 -21.35
N LEU A 170 -11.40 -10.77 -20.43
CA LEU A 170 -10.66 -11.12 -19.21
C LEU A 170 -11.43 -12.14 -18.37
N SER A 171 -12.77 -11.99 -18.30
CA SER A 171 -13.65 -12.94 -17.61
C SER A 171 -13.49 -14.39 -18.10
N VAL A 172 -13.23 -14.62 -19.39
CA VAL A 172 -13.01 -15.98 -19.92
C VAL A 172 -11.69 -16.55 -19.41
N ALA A 173 -10.60 -15.78 -19.52
CA ALA A 173 -9.27 -16.22 -19.06
C ALA A 173 -9.24 -16.48 -17.55
N VAL A 174 -9.93 -15.64 -16.76
CA VAL A 174 -10.06 -15.82 -15.31
C VAL A 174 -10.92 -17.04 -14.98
N ALA A 175 -12.04 -17.26 -15.67
CA ALA A 175 -12.88 -18.44 -15.48
C ALA A 175 -12.13 -19.75 -15.72
N ASP A 176 -11.29 -19.80 -16.76
CA ASP A 176 -10.45 -20.97 -17.06
C ASP A 176 -9.51 -21.30 -15.89
N GLN A 177 -8.89 -20.28 -15.28
CA GLN A 177 -8.03 -20.47 -14.11
C GLN A 177 -8.82 -20.87 -12.85
N ILE A 178 -10.04 -20.34 -12.67
CA ILE A 178 -10.92 -20.78 -11.59
C ILE A 178 -11.23 -22.28 -11.73
N GLU A 179 -11.66 -22.72 -12.91
CA GLU A 179 -12.00 -24.12 -13.17
C GLU A 179 -10.81 -25.08 -12.93
N GLN A 180 -9.61 -24.66 -13.33
CA GLN A 180 -8.38 -25.45 -13.14
C GLN A 180 -8.00 -25.61 -11.66
N HIS A 181 -8.26 -24.60 -10.82
CA HIS A 181 -7.70 -24.56 -9.46
C HIS A 181 -8.71 -24.70 -8.32
N LYS A 182 -10.01 -24.44 -8.55
CA LYS A 182 -11.06 -24.37 -7.52
C LYS A 182 -11.17 -25.59 -6.59
N GLN A 183 -10.73 -26.76 -7.05
CA GLN A 183 -10.79 -27.99 -6.25
C GLN A 183 -9.61 -28.18 -5.30
N ASN A 184 -8.47 -27.57 -5.61
CA ASN A 184 -7.18 -27.84 -4.96
C ASN A 184 -6.78 -26.73 -3.97
N SER A 185 -7.21 -25.49 -4.23
CA SER A 185 -6.84 -24.34 -3.42
C SER A 185 -7.97 -23.31 -3.42
N PRO A 186 -8.15 -22.55 -2.32
CA PRO A 186 -8.96 -21.35 -2.36
C PRO A 186 -8.34 -20.32 -3.31
N LEU A 187 -9.18 -19.45 -3.85
CA LEU A 187 -8.80 -18.43 -4.83
C LEU A 187 -9.11 -17.05 -4.28
N ILE A 188 -8.18 -16.11 -4.49
CA ILE A 188 -8.40 -14.68 -4.23
C ILE A 188 -8.29 -13.97 -5.56
N ILE A 189 -9.36 -13.35 -6.01
CA ILE A 189 -9.42 -12.59 -7.26
C ILE A 189 -9.36 -11.11 -6.92
N ILE A 190 -8.23 -10.48 -7.24
CA ILE A 190 -8.05 -9.04 -7.05
C ILE A 190 -8.37 -8.32 -8.35
N PHE A 191 -9.26 -7.33 -8.32
CA PHE A 191 -9.75 -6.68 -9.53
C PHE A 191 -9.86 -5.15 -9.41
N SER A 192 -9.67 -4.46 -10.54
CA SER A 192 -9.85 -3.00 -10.65
C SER A 192 -11.30 -2.65 -10.96
N LYS A 193 -11.65 -1.37 -10.75
CA LYS A 193 -12.95 -0.82 -11.14
C LYS A 193 -13.22 -0.97 -12.65
N GLU A 194 -12.18 -0.84 -13.48
CA GLU A 194 -12.27 -1.01 -14.94
C GLU A 194 -12.73 -2.42 -15.33
N ASN A 195 -12.33 -3.43 -14.56
CA ASN A 195 -12.69 -4.84 -14.80
C ASN A 195 -13.98 -5.26 -14.08
N SER A 196 -14.66 -4.36 -13.38
CA SER A 196 -15.87 -4.67 -12.57
C SER A 196 -16.95 -5.40 -13.36
N GLY A 197 -17.25 -5.01 -14.59
CA GLY A 197 -18.27 -5.68 -15.42
C GLY A 197 -17.93 -7.13 -15.79
N ASP A 198 -16.64 -7.41 -16.05
CA ASP A 198 -16.16 -8.78 -16.28
C ASP A 198 -16.22 -9.61 -14.99
N ILE A 199 -15.91 -8.98 -13.85
CA ILE A 199 -16.00 -9.63 -12.54
C ILE A 199 -17.44 -9.92 -12.15
N GLU A 200 -18.38 -8.98 -12.30
CA GLU A 200 -19.81 -9.21 -12.03
C GLU A 200 -20.35 -10.40 -12.83
N THR A 201 -19.85 -10.59 -14.06
CA THR A 201 -20.19 -11.75 -14.88
C THR A 201 -19.70 -13.05 -14.23
N LEU A 202 -18.46 -13.07 -13.72
CA LEU A 202 -17.91 -14.21 -12.98
C LEU A 202 -18.66 -14.46 -11.66
N GLN A 203 -19.03 -13.42 -10.92
CA GLN A 203 -19.72 -13.55 -9.63
C GLN A 203 -21.08 -14.24 -9.77
N LYS A 204 -21.74 -14.09 -10.93
CA LYS A 204 -23.01 -14.76 -11.25
C LYS A 204 -22.84 -16.21 -11.68
N GLN A 205 -21.62 -16.66 -11.99
CA GLN A 205 -21.34 -18.04 -12.37
C GLN A 205 -21.26 -18.94 -11.13
N ASN A 206 -21.84 -20.13 -11.24
CA ASN A 206 -21.72 -21.15 -10.20
C ASN A 206 -20.53 -22.05 -10.48
N PHE A 207 -19.43 -21.83 -9.75
CA PHE A 207 -18.23 -22.65 -9.84
C PHE A 207 -18.28 -23.92 -8.96
N GLY A 208 -19.36 -24.15 -8.22
CA GLY A 208 -19.49 -25.31 -7.31
C GLY A 208 -18.65 -25.18 -6.03
N VAL A 209 -18.18 -23.98 -5.70
CA VAL A 209 -17.50 -23.61 -4.45
C VAL A 209 -18.09 -22.31 -3.91
N PRO A 210 -18.01 -22.04 -2.59
CA PRO A 210 -18.53 -20.80 -2.02
C PRO A 210 -17.80 -19.57 -2.58
N SER A 211 -18.57 -18.52 -2.88
CA SER A 211 -18.05 -17.21 -3.29
C SER A 211 -18.22 -16.20 -2.15
N PHE A 212 -17.20 -15.38 -1.93
CA PHE A 212 -17.14 -14.34 -0.90
C PHE A 212 -16.80 -13.00 -1.55
N PHE A 213 -17.31 -11.91 -0.98
CA PHE A 213 -17.21 -10.59 -1.58
C PHE A 213 -16.81 -9.57 -0.51
N ALA A 214 -15.90 -8.66 -0.85
CA ALA A 214 -15.48 -7.59 0.06
C ALA A 214 -16.61 -6.59 0.42
N SER A 215 -17.72 -6.61 -0.31
CA SER A 215 -18.93 -5.83 0.01
C SER A 215 -19.68 -6.37 1.24
N ASP A 216 -19.44 -7.62 1.65
CA ASP A 216 -19.96 -8.17 2.90
C ASP A 216 -19.07 -7.71 4.07
N PRO A 217 -19.60 -6.95 5.06
CA PRO A 217 -18.80 -6.47 6.18
C PRO A 217 -18.13 -7.59 7.01
N TYR A 218 -18.63 -8.83 6.93
CA TYR A 218 -18.10 -9.98 7.67
C TYR A 218 -17.26 -10.93 6.80
N PHE A 219 -16.90 -10.53 5.58
CA PHE A 219 -16.24 -11.43 4.61
C PHE A 219 -14.94 -12.06 5.14
N LEU A 220 -14.14 -11.31 5.91
CA LEU A 220 -12.89 -11.81 6.49
C LEU A 220 -13.13 -12.89 7.55
N GLU A 221 -14.23 -12.82 8.29
CA GLU A 221 -14.60 -13.86 9.26
C GLU A 221 -15.13 -15.09 8.53
N SER A 222 -15.93 -14.87 7.48
CA SER A 222 -16.52 -15.92 6.66
C SER A 222 -15.51 -16.83 5.96
N ILE A 223 -14.29 -16.34 5.66
CA ILE A 223 -13.24 -17.10 4.96
C ILE A 223 -12.23 -17.81 5.89
N LYS A 224 -12.08 -17.38 7.17
CA LYS A 224 -10.99 -17.84 8.06
C LYS A 224 -10.89 -19.36 8.22
N GLU A 225 -12.05 -20.01 8.33
CA GLU A 225 -12.16 -21.46 8.56
C GLU A 225 -12.36 -22.26 7.26
N LYS A 226 -12.34 -21.60 6.10
CA LYS A 226 -12.59 -22.23 4.81
C LYS A 226 -11.29 -22.73 4.19
N ASP A 227 -11.31 -23.97 3.71
CA ASP A 227 -10.24 -24.60 2.92
C ASP A 227 -10.46 -24.46 1.41
N LYS A 228 -11.67 -24.08 0.99
CA LYS A 228 -12.05 -23.80 -0.41
C LYS A 228 -12.97 -22.59 -0.51
N GLY A 229 -12.94 -21.96 -1.67
CA GLY A 229 -13.82 -20.84 -2.01
C GLY A 229 -13.12 -19.83 -2.90
N ILE A 230 -13.90 -18.86 -3.36
CA ILE A 230 -13.43 -17.77 -4.23
C ILE A 230 -13.73 -16.46 -3.51
N LEU A 231 -12.70 -15.72 -3.13
CA LEU A 231 -12.83 -14.36 -2.61
C LEU A 231 -12.65 -13.35 -3.74
N PHE A 232 -13.67 -12.54 -4.00
CA PHE A 232 -13.59 -11.39 -4.90
C PHE A 232 -13.24 -10.13 -4.10
N LEU A 233 -12.11 -9.53 -4.44
CA LEU A 233 -11.49 -8.46 -3.69
C LEU A 233 -11.16 -7.27 -4.62
N PRO A 234 -11.79 -6.10 -4.43
CA PRO A 234 -11.34 -4.88 -5.10
C PRO A 234 -9.86 -4.56 -4.82
N GLU A 235 -9.17 -3.96 -5.79
CA GLU A 235 -7.73 -3.71 -5.73
C GLU A 235 -7.28 -2.83 -4.56
N GLU A 236 -8.15 -1.94 -4.07
CA GLU A 236 -7.92 -1.14 -2.87
C GLU A 236 -7.66 -1.99 -1.62
N TYR A 237 -8.15 -3.23 -1.60
CA TYR A 237 -7.97 -4.20 -0.53
C TYR A 237 -6.84 -5.19 -0.80
N GLY A 238 -6.14 -5.08 -1.94
CA GLY A 238 -4.99 -5.93 -2.25
C GLY A 238 -3.76 -5.69 -1.38
N ILE A 239 -3.76 -4.65 -0.55
CA ILE A 239 -2.63 -4.22 0.29
C ILE A 239 -3.04 -4.20 1.76
N GLY A 240 -2.19 -4.75 2.64
CA GLY A 240 -2.37 -4.73 4.10
C GLY A 240 -3.45 -5.68 4.65
N VAL A 241 -4.52 -5.98 3.90
CA VAL A 241 -5.69 -6.74 4.37
C VAL A 241 -5.38 -8.22 4.59
N ASP A 242 -5.63 -8.73 5.80
CA ASP A 242 -5.31 -10.12 6.18
C ASP A 242 -6.36 -11.13 5.67
N THR A 243 -6.33 -11.46 4.38
CA THR A 243 -7.29 -12.36 3.71
C THR A 243 -6.95 -13.85 3.88
N LYS A 244 -6.85 -14.30 5.14
CA LYS A 244 -6.42 -15.67 5.44
C LYS A 244 -7.56 -16.67 5.33
N PHE A 245 -7.49 -17.51 4.30
CA PHE A 245 -8.13 -18.83 4.32
C PHE A 245 -7.42 -19.77 5.32
N LYS A 246 -8.03 -20.94 5.56
CA LYS A 246 -7.45 -21.99 6.41
C LYS A 246 -6.17 -22.58 5.81
N VAL A 247 -6.04 -22.55 4.49
CA VAL A 247 -4.87 -23.01 3.71
C VAL A 247 -4.39 -21.90 2.77
N ASP A 248 -3.20 -22.06 2.19
CA ASP A 248 -2.68 -21.12 1.19
C ASP A 248 -3.61 -21.04 -0.03
N ALA A 249 -3.92 -19.83 -0.46
CA ALA A 249 -4.73 -19.52 -1.63
C ALA A 249 -3.86 -19.14 -2.83
N ILE A 250 -4.39 -19.35 -4.03
CA ILE A 250 -3.81 -18.80 -5.27
C ILE A 250 -4.43 -17.43 -5.51
N VAL A 251 -3.59 -16.44 -5.78
CA VAL A 251 -4.03 -15.08 -6.08
C VAL A 251 -4.11 -14.86 -7.59
N LEU A 252 -5.30 -14.51 -8.08
CA LEU A 252 -5.58 -14.17 -9.47
C LEU A 252 -5.67 -12.64 -9.58
N LEU A 253 -4.73 -12.02 -10.29
CA LEU A 253 -4.66 -10.57 -10.44
C LEU A 253 -5.31 -10.14 -11.75
N ALA A 254 -6.58 -9.79 -11.66
CA ALA A 254 -7.42 -9.21 -12.71
C ALA A 254 -7.43 -7.67 -12.59
N THR A 255 -6.27 -7.08 -12.34
CA THR A 255 -6.05 -5.63 -12.25
C THR A 255 -4.72 -5.27 -12.90
N LEU A 256 -4.58 -4.01 -13.32
CA LEU A 256 -3.31 -3.46 -13.78
C LEU A 256 -2.35 -3.38 -12.59
N VAL A 257 -1.28 -4.17 -12.68
CA VAL A 257 -0.16 -4.09 -11.76
C VAL A 257 0.78 -3.00 -12.27
N THR A 258 1.08 -2.01 -11.44
CA THR A 258 1.89 -0.84 -11.82
C THR A 258 3.28 -0.85 -11.22
N SER A 259 3.53 -1.73 -10.24
CA SER A 259 4.82 -1.89 -9.59
C SER A 259 5.06 -3.30 -9.09
N GLU A 260 6.34 -3.66 -8.98
CA GLU A 260 6.78 -4.90 -8.33
C GLU A 260 6.36 -4.93 -6.85
N THR A 261 6.40 -3.78 -6.17
CA THR A 261 5.93 -3.61 -4.79
C THR A 261 4.45 -4.03 -4.65
N GLN A 262 3.59 -3.45 -5.49
CA GLN A 262 2.15 -3.74 -5.51
C GLN A 262 1.90 -5.22 -5.77
N LEU A 263 2.64 -5.80 -6.73
CA LEU A 263 2.54 -7.21 -7.09
C LEU A 263 2.80 -8.14 -5.89
N TYR A 264 3.92 -7.94 -5.19
CA TYR A 264 4.26 -8.81 -4.05
C TYR A 264 3.30 -8.63 -2.87
N GLN A 265 2.82 -7.41 -2.61
CA GLN A 265 1.83 -7.17 -1.56
C GLN A 265 0.50 -7.90 -1.86
N MET A 266 0.06 -7.84 -3.11
CA MET A 266 -1.15 -8.50 -3.61
C MET A 266 -1.03 -10.02 -3.60
N ILE A 267 0.06 -10.59 -4.14
CA ILE A 267 0.26 -12.05 -4.12
C ILE A 267 0.46 -12.56 -2.69
N GLY A 268 1.07 -11.75 -1.82
CA GLY A 268 1.22 -12.04 -0.40
C GLY A 268 -0.09 -12.31 0.33
N ARG A 269 -1.25 -11.93 -0.25
CA ARG A 269 -2.59 -12.21 0.29
C ARG A 269 -2.95 -13.69 0.31
N GLY A 270 -2.34 -14.50 -0.55
CA GLY A 270 -2.62 -15.93 -0.63
C GLY A 270 -1.88 -16.79 0.38
N SER A 271 -0.88 -16.25 1.07
CA SER A 271 0.05 -17.06 1.86
C SER A 271 -0.16 -16.89 3.36
N ARG A 272 -0.19 -18.01 4.10
CA ARG A 272 -0.02 -18.00 5.57
C ARG A 272 1.44 -17.66 5.92
N SER A 273 1.70 -17.31 7.18
CA SER A 273 3.08 -17.14 7.67
C SER A 273 3.90 -18.39 7.34
N GLN A 274 4.91 -18.24 6.47
CA GLN A 274 5.76 -19.31 5.89
C GLN A 274 5.14 -20.18 4.76
N GLY A 275 3.97 -19.85 4.20
CA GLY A 275 3.33 -20.55 3.08
C GLY A 275 3.91 -20.20 1.69
N GLN A 276 3.58 -20.95 0.63
CA GLN A 276 4.04 -20.60 -0.73
C GLN A 276 3.18 -19.46 -1.29
N GLN A 277 3.82 -18.37 -1.70
CA GLN A 277 3.17 -17.29 -2.43
C GLN A 277 3.01 -17.73 -3.89
N ARG A 278 1.78 -17.78 -4.39
CA ARG A 278 1.47 -18.14 -5.78
C ARG A 278 0.51 -17.11 -6.37
N GLY A 279 0.96 -16.45 -7.42
CA GLY A 279 0.19 -15.46 -8.16
C GLY A 279 0.04 -15.83 -9.63
N ILE A 280 -1.12 -15.52 -10.20
CA ILE A 280 -1.36 -15.53 -11.64
C ILE A 280 -1.77 -14.12 -12.05
N VAL A 281 -0.95 -13.47 -12.85
CA VAL A 281 -1.21 -12.13 -13.38
C VAL A 281 -1.78 -12.23 -14.77
N PHE A 282 -2.90 -11.55 -15.00
CA PHE A 282 -3.49 -11.42 -16.34
C PHE A 282 -3.02 -10.10 -16.95
N GLU A 283 -2.18 -10.20 -17.98
CA GLU A 283 -1.63 -9.06 -18.67
C GLU A 283 -2.29 -8.94 -20.05
N GLN A 284 -2.95 -7.82 -20.35
CA GLN A 284 -3.59 -7.60 -21.66
C GLN A 284 -2.59 -7.25 -22.78
N LEU A 285 -1.31 -7.08 -22.43
CA LEU A 285 -0.21 -6.91 -23.38
C LEU A 285 0.51 -8.25 -23.58
N ALA A 286 0.79 -8.62 -24.83
CA ALA A 286 1.52 -9.83 -25.18
C ALA A 286 3.03 -9.65 -24.95
N GLU A 287 3.44 -9.45 -23.69
CA GLU A 287 4.84 -9.32 -23.28
C GLU A 287 5.34 -10.61 -22.60
N SER A 288 6.62 -10.95 -22.77
CA SER A 288 7.22 -12.05 -22.00
C SER A 288 7.36 -11.68 -20.52
N GLN A 289 7.47 -12.69 -19.64
CA GLN A 289 7.61 -12.47 -18.20
C GLN A 289 8.78 -11.55 -17.83
N THR A 290 9.95 -11.75 -18.46
CA THR A 290 11.12 -10.88 -18.25
C THR A 290 10.86 -9.42 -18.63
N LEU A 291 10.14 -9.19 -19.73
CA LEU A 291 9.80 -7.84 -20.18
C LEU A 291 8.78 -7.19 -19.24
N PHE A 292 7.77 -7.93 -18.79
CA PHE A 292 6.79 -7.47 -17.80
C PHE A 292 7.47 -6.98 -16.52
N TRP A 293 8.37 -7.78 -15.93
CA TRP A 293 9.11 -7.39 -14.72
C TRP A 293 9.98 -6.15 -14.95
N GLY A 294 10.69 -6.10 -16.07
CA GLY A 294 11.50 -4.94 -16.46
C GLY A 294 10.68 -3.67 -16.62
N ARG A 295 9.48 -3.77 -17.20
CA ARG A 295 8.52 -2.68 -17.38
C ARG A 295 7.97 -2.19 -16.04
N LEU A 296 7.50 -3.08 -15.16
CA LEU A 296 7.02 -2.73 -13.83
C LEU A 296 8.06 -1.94 -13.03
N LYS A 297 9.29 -2.45 -12.97
CA LYS A 297 10.41 -1.80 -12.26
C LYS A 297 10.69 -0.41 -12.83
N ARG A 298 10.68 -0.25 -14.16
CA ARG A 298 10.93 1.05 -14.82
C ARG A 298 9.79 2.04 -14.59
N GLN A 299 8.54 1.64 -14.83
CA GLN A 299 7.38 2.51 -14.68
C GLN A 299 7.21 2.99 -13.25
N HIS A 300 7.35 2.10 -12.27
CA HIS A 300 7.28 2.46 -10.86
C HIS A 300 8.37 3.47 -10.46
N ASN A 301 9.63 3.23 -10.87
CA ASN A 301 10.73 4.15 -10.58
C ASN A 301 10.55 5.52 -11.25
N LEU A 302 9.99 5.55 -12.47
CA LEU A 302 9.67 6.80 -13.16
C LEU A 302 8.59 7.57 -12.40
N LYS A 303 7.47 6.91 -12.05
CA LYS A 303 6.38 7.50 -11.27
C LYS A 303 6.88 8.07 -9.94
N LEU A 304 7.67 7.30 -9.19
CA LEU A 304 8.24 7.76 -7.91
C LEU A 304 9.20 8.95 -8.09
N ARG A 305 9.94 9.00 -9.19
CA ARG A 305 10.80 10.16 -9.51
C ARG A 305 9.96 11.41 -9.78
N GLU A 306 8.93 11.29 -10.61
CA GLU A 306 8.02 12.42 -10.92
C GLU A 306 7.31 12.92 -9.66
N LEU A 307 6.85 11.99 -8.82
CA LEU A 307 6.26 12.29 -7.53
C LEU A 307 7.25 13.01 -6.61
N SER A 308 8.51 12.56 -6.55
CA SER A 308 9.56 13.22 -5.76
C SER A 308 9.75 14.68 -6.17
N SER A 309 9.80 14.96 -7.48
CA SER A 309 9.94 16.32 -8.00
C SER A 309 8.71 17.19 -7.66
N LEU A 310 7.50 16.63 -7.76
CA LEU A 310 6.27 17.31 -7.35
C LEU A 310 6.29 17.64 -5.85
N LEU A 311 6.60 16.66 -5.00
CA LEU A 311 6.64 16.83 -3.55
C LEU A 311 7.64 17.88 -3.10
N LYS A 312 8.79 17.98 -3.77
CA LYS A 312 9.78 19.01 -3.51
C LYS A 312 9.20 20.41 -3.73
N VAL A 313 8.45 20.62 -4.82
CA VAL A 313 7.78 21.89 -5.10
C VAL A 313 6.72 22.17 -4.04
N ILE A 314 5.85 21.20 -3.76
CA ILE A 314 4.78 21.34 -2.77
C ILE A 314 5.37 21.69 -1.40
N TYR A 315 6.36 20.95 -0.93
CA TYR A 315 6.98 21.18 0.37
C TYR A 315 7.61 22.57 0.49
N ARG A 316 8.37 23.01 -0.53
CA ARG A 316 8.99 24.35 -0.54
C ARG A 316 7.98 25.49 -0.67
N ARG A 317 6.82 25.23 -1.27
CA ARG A 317 5.75 26.21 -1.48
C ARG A 317 4.50 25.94 -0.64
N ARG A 318 4.58 25.14 0.42
CA ARG A 318 3.43 24.67 1.22
C ARG A 318 2.57 25.77 1.87
N ASN A 319 3.15 26.96 2.07
CA ASN A 319 2.45 28.14 2.61
C ASN A 319 1.86 29.04 1.52
N ASN A 320 1.97 28.68 0.24
CA ASN A 320 1.37 29.40 -0.86
C ASN A 320 -0.13 29.05 -0.93
N GLY A 321 -0.98 30.00 -0.52
CA GLY A 321 -2.43 29.80 -0.49
C GLY A 321 -3.02 29.44 -1.85
N ARG A 322 -2.45 29.94 -2.96
CA ARG A 322 -2.92 29.60 -4.30
C ARG A 322 -2.59 28.15 -4.67
N LEU A 323 -1.38 27.68 -4.32
CA LEU A 323 -1.03 26.26 -4.50
C LEU A 323 -1.93 25.35 -3.67
N ALA A 324 -2.28 25.76 -2.44
CA ALA A 324 -3.19 24.99 -1.60
C ALA A 324 -4.60 24.89 -2.21
N GLU A 325 -5.12 25.99 -2.76
CA GLU A 325 -6.41 26.01 -3.50
C GLU A 325 -6.37 25.06 -4.70
N ILE A 326 -5.31 25.11 -5.52
CA ILE A 326 -5.17 24.23 -6.70
C ILE A 326 -5.17 22.75 -6.30
N ILE A 327 -4.45 22.39 -5.24
CA ILE A 327 -4.39 21.00 -4.77
C ILE A 327 -5.74 20.58 -4.19
N GLU A 328 -6.44 21.47 -3.49
CA GLU A 328 -7.79 21.20 -2.97
C GLU A 328 -8.78 20.96 -4.12
N ASP A 329 -8.77 21.81 -5.14
CA ASP A 329 -9.60 21.68 -6.34
C ASP A 329 -9.32 20.35 -7.07
N ALA A 330 -8.04 20.02 -7.30
CA ALA A 330 -7.65 18.75 -7.92
C ALA A 330 -8.09 17.53 -7.09
N GLN A 331 -8.00 17.60 -5.75
CA GLN A 331 -8.44 16.52 -4.87
C GLN A 331 -9.97 16.33 -4.87
N LEU A 332 -10.74 17.42 -5.08
CA LEU A 332 -12.21 17.35 -5.18
C LEU A 332 -12.68 16.78 -6.52
N GLU A 333 -11.93 17.03 -7.59
CA GLU A 333 -12.22 16.51 -8.94
C GLU A 333 -11.76 15.04 -9.14
N ASP A 334 -11.17 14.43 -8.10
CA ASP A 334 -10.53 13.10 -8.15
C ASP A 334 -9.38 13.05 -9.18
N ASP A 335 -8.77 14.21 -9.44
CA ASP A 335 -7.61 14.34 -10.31
C ASP A 335 -6.35 13.86 -9.58
N ASN A 336 -5.68 12.88 -10.18
CA ASN A 336 -4.42 12.34 -9.66
C ASN A 336 -3.26 13.31 -9.94
N LEU A 337 -3.13 14.37 -9.14
CA LEU A 337 -1.96 15.23 -9.15
C LEU A 337 -0.72 14.45 -8.70
N SER A 338 0.00 13.87 -9.65
CA SER A 338 1.06 12.89 -9.40
C SER A 338 2.42 13.31 -9.98
N THR A 339 2.42 14.26 -10.91
CA THR A 339 3.62 14.77 -11.59
C THR A 339 3.65 16.30 -11.63
N LEU A 340 4.81 16.87 -11.95
CA LEU A 340 4.93 18.30 -12.23
C LEU A 340 4.19 18.74 -13.50
N LYS A 341 3.98 17.84 -14.46
CA LYS A 341 3.23 18.14 -15.69
C LYS A 341 1.75 18.31 -15.41
N ASP A 342 1.22 17.51 -14.48
CA ASP A 342 -0.17 17.65 -14.02
C ASP A 342 -0.37 19.05 -13.41
N LEU A 343 0.56 19.45 -12.54
CA LEU A 343 0.57 20.80 -11.97
C LEU A 343 0.66 21.88 -13.05
N GLU A 344 1.59 21.75 -14.00
CA GLU A 344 1.74 22.70 -15.11
C GLU A 344 0.45 22.82 -15.95
N SER A 345 -0.21 21.70 -16.24
CA SER A 345 -1.45 21.66 -17.02
C SER A 345 -2.59 22.40 -16.31
N ILE A 346 -2.70 22.25 -14.99
CA ILE A 346 -3.76 22.88 -14.19
C ILE A 346 -3.53 24.39 -14.04
N VAL A 347 -2.28 24.80 -13.76
CA VAL A 347 -1.99 26.20 -13.39
C VAL A 347 -1.52 27.06 -14.56
N GLY A 348 -1.15 26.43 -15.68
CA GLY A 348 -0.53 27.05 -16.83
C GLY A 348 0.94 27.43 -16.64
N LEU A 349 1.68 27.49 -17.76
CA LEU A 349 3.14 27.67 -17.80
C LEU A 349 3.64 28.87 -16.97
N LYS A 350 2.94 30.00 -16.99
CA LYS A 350 3.36 31.23 -16.29
C LYS A 350 3.35 31.04 -14.77
N MET A 351 2.27 30.48 -14.23
CA MET A 351 2.17 30.23 -12.79
C MET A 351 3.10 29.10 -12.36
N TYR A 352 3.19 28.04 -13.17
CA TYR A 352 4.11 26.94 -12.95
C TYR A 352 5.55 27.43 -12.81
N SER A 353 6.01 28.27 -13.76
CA SER A 353 7.34 28.88 -13.74
C SER A 353 7.61 29.68 -12.45
N SER A 354 6.59 30.38 -11.93
CA SER A 354 6.68 31.11 -10.66
C SER A 354 6.77 30.18 -9.46
N LEU A 355 6.03 29.05 -9.46
CA LEU A 355 6.07 28.06 -8.37
C LEU A 355 7.44 27.38 -8.27
N ILE A 356 8.04 27.02 -9.41
CA ILE A 356 9.32 26.32 -9.46
C ILE A 356 10.55 27.22 -9.37
N GLN A 357 10.38 28.55 -9.45
CA GLN A 357 11.51 29.49 -9.37
C GLN A 357 12.31 29.29 -8.08
N GLY A 358 13.63 29.10 -8.21
CA GLY A 358 14.53 28.88 -7.06
C GLY A 358 14.44 27.48 -6.44
N ILE A 359 13.83 26.52 -7.15
CA ILE A 359 13.80 25.11 -6.76
C ILE A 359 14.68 24.32 -7.71
N ASP A 360 15.75 23.71 -7.20
CA ASP A 360 16.58 22.77 -7.97
C ASP A 360 15.81 21.45 -8.12
N LEU A 361 15.32 21.16 -9.33
CA LEU A 361 14.46 20.01 -9.64
C LEU A 361 15.25 18.73 -9.97
#